data_AF-A0A7V3QYC0-F1
#
_entry.id   AF-A0A7V3QYC0-F1
#
_cell.length_a   1.000
_cell.length_b   1.000
_cell.length_c   1.000
_cell.angle_alpha   90.00
_cell.angle_beta   90.00
_cell.angle_gamma   90.00
#
_symmetry.space_group_name_H-M   'P 1'
#
loop_
_entity.id
_entity.type
_entity.pdbx_description
1 polymer ?
#
loop_
_entity_poly.entity_id
_entity_poly.type
_entity_poly.pdbx_seq_one_letter_code
_entity_poly.pdbx_strand_id
1 'polypeptide(L)'
;MSTLRNPRLLSRSYLPYFIALLLPALVSLGLSASSYFPEFFHTFTPKVGGWSEYHIQDARGEAADLTFAIVSEEDGAYWMELRTVQGSEKAVVAFLIKGDPTDDANVLKIRAKDSSGPALEIDRSTLEKLRREGHQVFGGQALPIGPTVGKLQPLPDEVIKVGRDSLKCRHIKVVGPNGQEAEVWLNDAVIPFGVVKLVSGAEQVVLKDFGKRAKAELKGPFTPLVVQ
;
A
#
# COMPACT_ATOMS: atom_id res chain seq x y z
N MET A 1 -45.04 -52.28 21.33
CA MET A 1 -44.57 -51.61 20.10
C MET A 1 -43.05 -51.50 20.16
N SER A 2 -42.38 -52.38 19.41
CA SER A 2 -40.93 -52.39 19.15
C SER A 2 -40.59 -51.27 18.13
N THR A 3 -39.38 -50.84 17.78
CA THR A 3 -37.97 -51.20 17.99
C THR A 3 -37.15 -50.09 17.31
N LEU A 4 -35.95 -49.81 17.82
CA LEU A 4 -34.71 -49.41 17.13
C LEU A 4 -34.76 -48.98 15.65
N ARG A 5 -34.11 -47.84 15.31
CA ARG A 5 -32.88 -47.77 14.47
C ARG A 5 -32.66 -46.35 13.94
N ASN A 6 -31.43 -45.88 14.11
CA ASN A 6 -30.82 -44.94 13.18
C ASN A 6 -30.25 -45.76 11.99
N PRO A 7 -30.38 -45.31 10.73
CA PRO A 7 -29.16 -45.08 9.96
C PRO A 7 -29.22 -43.89 8.97
N ARG A 8 -28.02 -43.41 8.65
CA ARG A 8 -27.66 -42.41 7.63
C ARG A 8 -28.14 -42.80 6.21
N LEU A 9 -28.45 -41.80 5.36
CA LEU A 9 -27.78 -41.45 4.07
C LEU A 9 -28.70 -40.69 3.07
N LEU A 10 -28.25 -39.47 2.73
CA LEU A 10 -28.20 -38.80 1.41
C LEU A 10 -29.47 -38.63 0.54
N SER A 11 -29.78 -37.36 0.19
CA SER A 11 -29.70 -36.93 -1.22
C SER A 11 -29.63 -35.39 -1.39
N ARG A 12 -28.57 -34.97 -2.12
CA ARG A 12 -28.45 -33.86 -3.09
C ARG A 12 -29.08 -32.49 -2.75
N SER A 13 -28.28 -31.49 -2.39
CA SER A 13 -27.61 -30.54 -3.32
C SER A 13 -28.57 -29.59 -4.02
N TYR A 14 -28.70 -28.34 -3.54
CA TYR A 14 -28.63 -27.13 -4.35
C TYR A 14 -28.10 -25.98 -3.50
N LEU A 15 -26.82 -25.68 -3.73
CA LEU A 15 -26.11 -24.49 -3.31
C LEU A 15 -26.65 -23.31 -4.14
N PRO A 16 -27.10 -22.22 -3.49
CA PRO A 16 -26.53 -20.93 -3.87
C PRO A 16 -26.23 -20.14 -2.60
N TYR A 17 -25.19 -20.57 -1.88
CA TYR A 17 -24.40 -19.64 -1.09
C TYR A 17 -23.53 -18.87 -2.09
N PHE A 18 -24.09 -17.79 -2.61
CA PHE A 18 -23.31 -16.75 -3.28
C PHE A 18 -22.30 -16.21 -2.26
N ILE A 19 -21.06 -16.66 -2.44
CA ILE A 19 -19.77 -16.12 -1.98
C ILE A 19 -19.91 -14.87 -1.09
N ALA A 20 -20.17 -15.09 0.19
CA ALA A 20 -20.07 -14.12 1.26
C ALA A 20 -19.15 -14.72 2.33
N LEU A 21 -17.86 -14.91 2.00
CA LEU A 21 -16.78 -15.42 2.87
C LEU A 21 -15.55 -15.48 1.96
N LEU A 22 -14.50 -14.66 2.08
CA LEU A 22 -13.68 -14.44 3.26
C LEU A 22 -12.94 -13.10 3.09
N LEU A 23 -13.34 -12.06 3.84
CA LEU A 23 -12.45 -10.99 4.28
C LEU A 23 -13.03 -10.20 5.49
N PRO A 24 -13.68 -10.81 6.51
CA PRO A 24 -14.33 -10.01 7.56
C PRO A 24 -13.37 -9.55 8.68
N ALA A 25 -12.06 -9.73 8.55
CA ALA A 25 -11.10 -9.44 9.63
C ALA A 25 -9.68 -9.09 9.15
N LEU A 26 -9.51 -8.57 7.93
CA LEU A 26 -8.36 -7.70 7.70
C LEU A 26 -8.77 -6.35 8.28
N VAL A 27 -8.19 -6.06 9.44
CA VAL A 27 -7.96 -4.74 10.03
C VAL A 27 -8.35 -3.62 9.07
N SER A 28 -9.21 -2.71 9.53
CA SER A 28 -9.69 -1.50 8.85
C SER A 28 -8.60 -0.53 8.36
N LEU A 29 -7.34 -0.97 8.26
CA LEU A 29 -6.24 -0.27 7.62
C LEU A 29 -6.45 -0.31 6.11
N GLY A 30 -7.04 0.77 5.64
CA GLY A 30 -7.13 1.03 4.23
C GLY A 30 -5.78 1.27 3.61
N LEU A 31 -5.38 0.38 2.71
CA LEU A 31 -4.08 0.40 2.06
C LEU A 31 -4.29 0.54 0.55
N SER A 32 -4.32 1.77 0.06
CA SER A 32 -3.68 2.07 -1.22
C SER A 32 -2.36 2.78 -0.91
N ALA A 33 -1.29 2.45 -1.65
CA ALA A 33 -0.03 3.19 -1.54
C ALA A 33 -0.24 4.69 -1.86
N SER A 34 -1.25 5.00 -2.69
CA SER A 34 -1.69 6.35 -3.05
C SER A 34 -2.24 7.16 -1.88
N SER A 35 -2.82 6.52 -0.86
CA SER A 35 -3.39 7.24 0.28
C SER A 35 -2.35 7.83 1.24
N TYR A 36 -1.11 7.33 1.24
CA TYR A 36 -0.08 7.81 2.17
C TYR A 36 0.83 8.89 1.57
N PHE A 37 0.89 8.99 0.24
CA PHE A 37 1.74 9.95 -0.47
C PHE A 37 0.88 10.85 -1.36
N PRO A 38 0.71 12.14 -1.01
CA PRO A 38 0.10 13.17 -1.85
C PRO A 38 0.47 13.12 -3.33
N GLU A 39 -0.52 13.38 -4.19
CA GLU A 39 -0.41 13.27 -5.65
C GLU A 39 0.77 14.08 -6.25
N PHE A 40 1.13 15.25 -5.70
CA PHE A 40 2.25 16.03 -6.22
C PHE A 40 3.65 15.42 -5.98
N PHE A 41 3.76 14.26 -5.31
CA PHE A 41 5.01 13.49 -5.23
C PHE A 41 5.28 12.62 -6.45
N HIS A 42 4.92 13.11 -7.65
CA HIS A 42 5.07 12.47 -8.97
C HIS A 42 6.47 11.93 -9.34
N THR A 43 7.42 11.88 -8.41
CA THR A 43 8.71 11.23 -8.55
C THR A 43 8.59 9.75 -8.15
N PHE A 44 7.67 8.99 -8.76
CA PHE A 44 7.77 7.53 -8.72
C PHE A 44 8.95 7.12 -9.61
N THR A 45 10.07 6.84 -8.97
CA THR A 45 11.36 6.49 -9.61
C THR A 45 11.75 5.06 -9.22
N PRO A 46 10.96 4.05 -9.63
CA PRO A 46 11.19 2.68 -9.22
C PRO A 46 12.54 2.18 -9.74
N LYS A 47 13.22 1.39 -8.90
CA LYS A 47 14.42 0.67 -9.29
C LYS A 47 14.42 -0.68 -8.61
N VAL A 48 14.56 -1.76 -9.38
CA VAL A 48 14.60 -3.13 -8.83
C VAL A 48 15.65 -3.24 -7.73
N GLY A 49 15.23 -3.77 -6.59
CA GLY A 49 16.01 -3.89 -5.37
C GLY A 49 16.00 -2.63 -4.49
N GLY A 50 15.46 -1.50 -4.93
CA GLY A 50 15.33 -0.30 -4.11
C GLY A 50 14.24 -0.46 -3.05
N TRP A 51 14.48 0.07 -1.86
CA TRP A 51 13.49 0.11 -0.78
C TRP A 51 13.70 1.30 0.15
N SER A 52 12.63 1.66 0.85
CA SER A 52 12.58 2.74 1.85
C SER A 52 11.62 2.36 2.97
N GLU A 53 12.04 2.55 4.21
CA GLU A 53 11.26 2.33 5.42
C GLU A 53 10.94 3.67 6.09
N TYR A 54 9.68 3.86 6.46
CA TYR A 54 9.12 5.09 7.02
C TYR A 54 8.46 4.83 8.36
N HIS A 55 8.58 5.80 9.25
CA HIS A 55 7.68 5.98 10.37
C HIS A 55 6.59 6.97 9.96
N ILE A 56 5.33 6.61 10.18
CA ILE A 56 4.19 7.50 9.94
C ILE A 56 3.48 7.73 11.26
N GLN A 57 3.07 8.97 11.49
CA GLN A 57 2.24 9.36 12.61
C GLN A 57 1.10 10.25 12.12
N ASP A 58 -0.13 9.92 12.51
CA ASP A 58 -1.34 10.70 12.20
C ASP A 58 -1.58 11.82 13.22
N ALA A 59 -2.60 12.66 12.96
CA ALA A 59 -2.95 13.79 13.82
C ALA A 59 -3.45 13.38 15.22
N ARG A 60 -3.86 12.11 15.40
CA ARG A 60 -4.29 11.52 16.68
C ARG A 60 -3.12 10.92 17.46
N GLY A 61 -1.93 10.89 16.86
CA GLY A 61 -0.73 10.27 17.43
C GLY A 61 -0.67 8.75 17.21
N GLU A 62 -1.57 8.18 16.40
CA GLU A 62 -1.46 6.79 15.96
C GLU A 62 -0.28 6.68 15.01
N ALA A 63 0.52 5.62 15.16
CA ALA A 63 1.74 5.44 14.40
C ALA A 63 1.85 4.04 13.79
N ALA A 64 2.52 3.97 12.64
CA ALA A 64 2.83 2.73 11.94
C ALA A 64 4.16 2.85 11.21
N ASP A 65 4.83 1.71 11.01
CA ASP A 65 5.99 1.63 10.14
C ASP A 65 5.58 1.08 8.78
N LEU A 66 5.96 1.78 7.70
CA LEU A 66 5.73 1.36 6.32
C LEU A 66 7.05 1.04 5.63
N THR A 67 7.10 -0.01 4.83
CA THR A 67 8.21 -0.27 3.91
C THR A 67 7.68 -0.38 2.49
N PHE A 68 8.27 0.39 1.59
CA PHE A 68 8.10 0.25 0.14
C PHE A 68 9.32 -0.46 -0.43
N ALA A 69 9.10 -1.50 -1.21
CA ALA A 69 10.16 -2.32 -1.77
C ALA A 69 9.87 -2.68 -3.23
N ILE A 70 10.73 -2.28 -4.16
CA ILE A 70 10.65 -2.72 -5.56
C ILE A 70 11.39 -4.06 -5.68
N VAL A 71 10.64 -5.15 -5.79
CA VAL A 71 11.19 -6.51 -5.62
C VAL A 71 11.50 -7.21 -6.94
N SER A 72 10.82 -6.84 -8.03
CA SER A 72 11.07 -7.36 -9.37
C SER A 72 10.44 -6.46 -10.45
N GLU A 73 10.70 -6.80 -11.71
CA GLU A 73 10.10 -6.19 -12.89
C GLU A 73 9.46 -7.30 -13.75
N GLU A 74 8.31 -7.01 -14.34
CA GLU A 74 7.53 -7.89 -15.23
C GLU A 74 6.94 -7.03 -16.36
N ASP A 75 7.32 -7.30 -17.61
CA ASP A 75 6.80 -6.62 -18.82
C ASP A 75 6.86 -5.07 -18.77
N GLY A 76 7.95 -4.54 -18.21
CA GLY A 76 8.16 -3.09 -18.04
C GLY A 76 7.30 -2.46 -16.94
N ALA A 77 6.69 -3.28 -16.09
CA ALA A 77 6.02 -2.87 -14.86
C ALA A 77 6.78 -3.39 -13.64
N TYR A 78 6.64 -2.73 -12.50
CA TYR A 78 7.39 -3.04 -11.28
C TYR A 78 6.49 -3.70 -10.24
N TRP A 79 6.96 -4.81 -9.67
CA TRP A 79 6.39 -5.35 -8.44
C TRP A 79 6.89 -4.53 -7.26
N MET A 80 5.98 -3.77 -6.64
CA MET A 80 6.22 -3.04 -5.41
C MET A 80 5.49 -3.71 -4.25
N GLU A 81 6.22 -4.12 -3.22
CA GLU A 81 5.63 -4.54 -1.95
C GLU A 81 5.48 -3.34 -1.03
N LEU A 82 4.29 -3.19 -0.46
CA LEU A 82 3.98 -2.39 0.70
C LEU A 82 3.88 -3.31 1.91
N ARG A 83 4.72 -3.04 2.91
CA ARG A 83 4.73 -3.76 4.18
C ARG A 83 4.37 -2.80 5.28
N THR A 84 3.45 -3.19 6.13
CA THR A 84 2.97 -2.35 7.23
C THR A 84 3.18 -3.09 8.54
N VAL A 85 3.67 -2.37 9.55
CA VAL A 85 3.76 -2.84 10.94
C VAL A 85 3.06 -1.83 11.84
N GLN A 86 2.02 -2.28 12.55
CA GLN A 86 1.31 -1.48 13.55
C GLN A 86 1.15 -2.30 14.82
N GLY A 87 1.83 -1.91 15.90
CA GLY A 87 1.88 -2.73 17.12
C GLY A 87 2.41 -4.14 16.84
N SER A 88 1.60 -5.17 17.09
CA SER A 88 1.93 -6.57 16.79
C SER A 88 1.48 -7.03 15.41
N GLU A 89 0.71 -6.22 14.69
CA GLU A 89 0.12 -6.58 13.40
C GLU A 89 1.10 -6.30 12.26
N LYS A 90 1.13 -7.21 11.29
CA LYS A 90 1.95 -7.11 10.08
C LYS A 90 1.11 -7.44 8.86
N ALA A 91 1.25 -6.64 7.82
CA ALA A 91 0.59 -6.86 6.54
C ALA A 91 1.59 -6.68 5.40
N VAL A 92 1.43 -7.48 4.34
CA VAL A 92 2.19 -7.35 3.10
C VAL A 92 1.24 -7.44 1.93
N VAL A 93 1.30 -6.44 1.05
CA VAL A 93 0.57 -6.40 -0.22
C VAL A 93 1.57 -6.05 -1.32
N ALA A 94 1.48 -6.72 -2.47
CA ALA A 94 2.30 -6.42 -3.63
C ALA A 94 1.44 -5.88 -4.76
N PHE A 95 1.94 -4.87 -5.47
CA PHE A 95 1.28 -4.23 -6.59
C PHE A 95 2.19 -4.34 -7.82
N LEU A 96 1.64 -4.77 -8.96
CA LEU A 96 2.33 -4.64 -10.24
C LEU A 96 1.95 -3.30 -10.86
N ILE A 97 2.91 -2.38 -10.97
CA ILE A 97 2.65 -0.97 -11.29
C ILE A 97 3.42 -0.55 -12.54
N LYS A 98 2.73 0.13 -13.46
CA LYS A 98 3.29 0.68 -14.71
C LYS A 98 3.10 2.19 -14.80
N GLY A 99 3.68 2.94 -13.87
CA GLY A 99 3.54 4.38 -13.77
C GLY A 99 3.42 4.83 -12.32
N ASP A 100 2.90 6.03 -12.10
CA ASP A 100 2.68 6.56 -10.75
C ASP A 100 1.59 5.74 -10.03
N PRO A 101 1.87 5.15 -8.85
CA PRO A 101 0.88 4.36 -8.11
C PRO A 101 -0.23 5.19 -7.48
N THR A 102 -0.19 6.52 -7.56
CA THR A 102 -1.30 7.40 -7.20
C THR A 102 -2.45 7.34 -8.20
N ASP A 103 -2.16 6.98 -9.45
CA ASP A 103 -3.16 6.71 -10.48
C ASP A 103 -3.46 5.20 -10.54
N ASP A 104 -4.67 4.87 -10.12
CA ASP A 104 -5.24 3.51 -10.12
C ASP A 104 -5.17 2.80 -11.48
N ALA A 105 -5.10 3.54 -12.59
CA ALA A 105 -4.95 2.99 -13.94
C ALA A 105 -3.56 2.37 -14.19
N ASN A 106 -2.56 2.75 -13.38
CA ASN A 106 -1.20 2.22 -13.43
C ASN A 106 -1.05 0.91 -12.64
N VAL A 107 -2.03 0.53 -11.82
CA VAL A 107 -2.03 -0.74 -11.08
C VAL A 107 -2.59 -1.87 -11.98
N LEU A 108 -1.73 -2.81 -12.36
CA LEU A 108 -2.06 -3.92 -13.26
C LEU A 108 -2.49 -5.19 -12.54
N LYS A 109 -1.88 -5.47 -11.38
CA LYS A 109 -2.18 -6.65 -10.57
C LYS A 109 -1.97 -6.31 -9.10
N ILE A 110 -2.68 -7.02 -8.23
CA ILE A 110 -2.45 -7.00 -6.78
C ILE A 110 -2.23 -8.42 -6.31
N ARG A 111 -1.25 -8.62 -5.44
CA ARG A 111 -1.08 -9.85 -4.66
C ARG A 111 -1.20 -9.53 -3.18
N ALA A 112 -2.05 -10.26 -2.48
CA ALA A 112 -2.22 -10.10 -1.05
C ALA A 112 -2.18 -11.47 -0.38
N LYS A 113 -1.66 -11.50 0.84
CA LYS A 113 -1.65 -12.69 1.67
C LYS A 113 -2.03 -12.30 3.08
N ASP A 114 -3.06 -12.93 3.62
CA ASP A 114 -3.39 -12.84 5.04
C ASP A 114 -2.51 -13.82 5.86
N SER A 115 -2.59 -13.74 7.18
CA SER A 115 -1.70 -14.49 8.08
C SER A 115 -1.88 -16.02 8.02
N SER A 116 -2.98 -16.54 7.47
CA SER A 116 -3.31 -17.97 7.51
C SER A 116 -3.84 -18.58 6.20
N GLY A 117 -4.09 -17.78 5.16
CA GLY A 117 -4.72 -18.19 3.91
C GLY A 117 -3.78 -18.22 2.69
N PRO A 118 -4.32 -18.65 1.53
CA PRO A 118 -3.58 -18.66 0.28
C PRO A 118 -3.28 -17.24 -0.17
N ALA A 119 -2.11 -17.04 -0.79
CA ALA A 119 -1.83 -15.77 -1.43
C ALA A 119 -2.75 -15.62 -2.65
N LEU A 120 -3.50 -14.52 -2.70
CA LEU A 120 -4.43 -14.19 -3.78
C LEU A 120 -3.74 -13.30 -4.79
N GLU A 121 -4.07 -13.46 -6.07
CA GLU A 121 -3.73 -12.52 -7.15
C GLU A 121 -5.00 -12.00 -7.80
N ILE A 122 -5.11 -10.68 -7.93
CA ILE A 122 -6.22 -10.00 -8.59
C ILE A 122 -5.66 -9.29 -9.81
N ASP A 123 -6.15 -9.65 -10.99
CA ASP A 123 -5.76 -9.02 -12.24
C ASP A 123 -6.53 -7.71 -12.52
N ARG A 124 -6.06 -6.97 -13.53
CA ARG A 124 -6.65 -5.70 -13.93
C ARG A 124 -8.14 -5.81 -14.27
N SER A 125 -8.54 -6.83 -15.04
CA SER A 125 -9.94 -7.01 -15.42
C SER A 125 -10.85 -7.21 -14.21
N THR A 126 -10.36 -7.95 -13.22
CA THR A 126 -11.07 -8.19 -11.97
C THR A 126 -11.10 -6.94 -11.10
N LEU A 127 -10.00 -6.19 -11.01
CA LEU A 127 -9.96 -4.88 -10.34
C LEU A 127 -10.95 -3.90 -10.95
N GLU A 128 -10.99 -3.79 -12.28
CA GLU A 128 -11.93 -2.92 -12.99
C GLU A 128 -13.39 -3.34 -12.77
N LYS A 129 -13.68 -4.65 -12.78
CA LYS A 129 -15.03 -5.15 -12.47
C LYS A 129 -15.45 -4.78 -11.06
N LEU A 130 -14.61 -5.07 -10.08
CA LEU A 130 -14.91 -4.76 -8.68
C LEU A 130 -15.11 -3.26 -8.46
N ARG A 131 -14.27 -2.40 -9.07
CA ARG A 131 -14.45 -0.94 -9.04
C ARG A 131 -15.79 -0.50 -9.62
N ARG A 132 -16.20 -1.04 -10.78
CA ARG A 132 -17.51 -0.73 -11.39
C ARG A 132 -18.69 -1.14 -10.51
N GLU A 133 -18.54 -2.22 -9.76
CA GLU A 133 -19.55 -2.74 -8.84
C GLU A 133 -19.55 -2.03 -7.47
N GLY A 134 -18.70 -1.02 -7.29
CA GLY A 134 -18.58 -0.27 -6.03
C GLY A 134 -17.89 -1.05 -4.91
N HIS A 135 -17.28 -2.19 -5.23
CA HIS A 135 -16.49 -2.94 -4.26
C HIS A 135 -15.14 -2.25 -4.07
N GLN A 136 -14.83 -1.89 -2.84
CA GLN A 136 -13.45 -1.62 -2.44
C GLN A 136 -12.71 -2.95 -2.37
N VAL A 137 -11.81 -3.18 -3.34
CA VAL A 137 -11.07 -4.45 -3.48
C VAL A 137 -10.05 -4.61 -2.36
N PHE A 138 -9.36 -3.52 -2.06
CA PHE A 138 -8.47 -3.34 -0.91
C PHE A 138 -8.45 -1.83 -0.61
N GLY A 139 -8.42 -1.47 0.67
CA GLY A 139 -8.44 -0.07 1.09
C GLY A 139 -9.76 0.42 1.66
N GLY A 140 -9.81 0.68 2.97
CA GLY A 140 -10.58 1.80 3.52
C GLY A 140 -9.98 3.16 3.13
N GLN A 141 -10.64 4.25 3.53
CA GLN A 141 -10.18 5.61 3.27
C GLN A 141 -8.98 5.96 4.16
N ALA A 142 -7.75 5.70 3.70
CA ALA A 142 -6.60 6.39 4.28
C ALA A 142 -6.58 7.82 3.74
N LEU A 143 -6.63 8.80 4.66
CA LEU A 143 -6.60 10.21 4.33
C LEU A 143 -5.18 10.62 3.95
N PRO A 144 -5.01 11.43 2.88
CA PRO A 144 -3.70 11.94 2.50
C PRO A 144 -3.12 12.80 3.63
N ILE A 145 -1.80 12.71 3.82
CA ILE A 145 -1.10 13.56 4.78
C ILE A 145 -0.87 14.94 4.13
N GLY A 146 -1.59 15.94 4.64
CA GLY A 146 -1.54 17.30 4.11
C GLY A 146 -2.29 17.49 2.78
N PRO A 147 -2.09 18.65 2.11
CA PRO A 147 -2.74 18.90 0.83
C PRO A 147 -2.30 17.85 -0.20
N THR A 148 -3.19 17.47 -1.13
CA THR A 148 -2.86 16.62 -2.29
C THR A 148 -2.53 17.41 -3.55
N VAL A 149 -2.94 18.69 -3.57
CA VAL A 149 -2.67 19.67 -4.61
C VAL A 149 -2.31 21.00 -3.96
N GLY A 150 -1.43 21.77 -4.58
CA GLY A 150 -1.05 23.07 -4.04
C GLY A 150 0.06 23.76 -4.80
N LYS A 151 0.34 25.00 -4.41
CA LYS A 151 1.49 25.75 -4.91
C LYS A 151 2.76 25.24 -4.24
N LEU A 152 3.76 24.89 -5.04
CA LEU A 152 5.09 24.52 -4.55
C LEU A 152 5.92 25.79 -4.31
N GLN A 153 6.47 25.91 -3.10
CA GLN A 153 7.39 26.96 -2.70
C GLN A 153 8.72 26.31 -2.31
N PRO A 154 9.81 26.51 -3.09
CA PRO A 154 11.11 26.02 -2.69
C PRO A 154 11.57 26.72 -1.41
N LEU A 155 12.13 25.95 -0.49
CA LEU A 155 12.82 26.41 0.71
C LEU A 155 14.32 26.08 0.59
N PRO A 156 15.18 26.63 1.45
CA PRO A 156 16.60 26.29 1.44
C PRO A 156 16.82 24.77 1.60
N ASP A 157 17.70 24.20 0.79
CA ASP A 157 18.10 22.80 0.91
C ASP A 157 18.61 22.50 2.33
N GLU A 158 18.30 21.30 2.84
CA GLU A 158 18.67 20.89 4.19
C GLU A 158 19.37 19.53 4.18
N VAL A 159 20.32 19.33 5.10
CA VAL A 159 20.95 18.03 5.30
C VAL A 159 20.22 17.28 6.42
N ILE A 160 19.57 16.17 6.07
CA ILE A 160 18.84 15.32 7.00
C ILE A 160 19.66 14.06 7.28
N LYS A 161 19.79 13.71 8.56
CA LYS A 161 20.47 12.48 8.98
C LYS A 161 19.48 11.33 9.05
N VAL A 162 19.79 10.23 8.36
CA VAL A 162 18.97 9.00 8.34
C VAL A 162 19.90 7.84 8.66
N GLY A 163 19.74 7.25 9.85
CA GLY A 163 20.67 6.24 10.35
C GLY A 163 22.12 6.72 10.35
N ARG A 164 22.94 6.12 9.47
CA ARG A 164 24.36 6.48 9.29
C ARG A 164 24.62 7.46 8.15
N ASP A 165 23.61 7.67 7.30
CA ASP A 165 23.72 8.49 6.10
C ASP A 165 23.30 9.93 6.38
N SER A 166 23.84 10.86 5.60
CA SER A 166 23.45 12.27 5.59
C SER A 166 23.00 12.65 4.19
N LEU A 167 21.74 13.01 4.05
CA LEU A 167 21.09 13.27 2.78
C LEU A 167 20.92 14.78 2.60
N LYS A 168 21.53 15.34 1.56
CA LYS A 168 21.20 16.70 1.11
C LYS A 168 19.84 16.65 0.42
N CYS A 169 18.85 17.30 1.01
CA CYS A 169 17.47 17.24 0.58
C CYS A 169 17.03 18.55 -0.05
N ARG A 170 16.26 18.47 -1.14
CA ARG A 170 15.47 19.60 -1.62
C ARG A 170 14.31 19.78 -0.66
N HIS A 171 14.22 20.96 -0.04
CA HIS A 171 13.13 21.29 0.88
C HIS A 171 12.07 22.11 0.14
N ILE A 172 10.82 21.64 0.18
CA ILE A 172 9.68 22.26 -0.50
C ILE A 172 8.54 22.42 0.49
N LYS A 173 7.98 23.62 0.54
CA LYS A 173 6.68 23.89 1.17
C LYS A 173 5.58 23.79 0.12
N VAL A 174 4.46 23.17 0.49
CA VAL A 174 3.27 23.04 -0.33
C VAL A 174 2.13 23.77 0.35
N VAL A 175 1.49 24.68 -0.38
CA VAL A 175 0.33 25.44 0.09
C VAL A 175 -0.90 25.04 -0.71
N GLY A 176 -1.82 24.33 -0.06
CA GLY A 176 -3.07 23.87 -0.64
C GLY A 176 -4.10 24.99 -0.85
N PRO A 177 -5.16 24.73 -1.63
CA PRO A 177 -6.17 25.73 -1.98
C PRO A 177 -6.93 26.30 -0.77
N ASN A 178 -7.04 25.50 0.29
CA ASN A 178 -7.73 25.88 1.54
C ASN A 178 -6.77 26.44 2.60
N GLY A 179 -5.54 26.80 2.23
CA GLY A 179 -4.52 27.30 3.16
C GLY A 179 -3.87 26.23 4.04
N GLN A 180 -4.16 24.95 3.82
CA GLN A 180 -3.42 23.84 4.41
C GLN A 180 -1.98 23.85 3.90
N GLU A 181 -1.03 23.56 4.77
CA GLU A 181 0.40 23.58 4.43
C GLU A 181 1.07 22.26 4.79
N ALA A 182 2.01 21.84 3.95
CA ALA A 182 2.92 20.74 4.25
C ALA A 182 4.35 21.12 3.85
N GLU A 183 5.33 20.54 4.52
CA GLU A 183 6.75 20.65 4.17
C GLU A 183 7.30 19.26 3.84
N VAL A 184 8.17 19.21 2.83
CA VAL A 184 8.66 17.96 2.25
C VAL A 184 10.14 18.07 1.94
N TRP A 185 10.90 17.07 2.36
CA TRP A 185 12.31 16.91 2.07
C TRP A 185 12.48 15.75 1.08
N LEU A 186 13.08 16.04 -0.07
CA LEU A 186 13.24 15.08 -1.17
C LEU A 186 14.72 14.78 -1.46
N ASN A 187 15.04 13.51 -1.70
CA ASN A 187 16.35 13.05 -2.15
C ASN A 187 16.22 11.82 -3.08
N ASP A 188 16.80 11.90 -4.28
CA ASP A 188 16.67 10.88 -5.33
C ASP A 188 17.34 9.53 -4.98
N ALA A 189 18.15 9.46 -3.92
CA ALA A 189 18.70 8.19 -3.44
C ALA A 189 17.64 7.32 -2.73
N VAL A 190 16.52 7.91 -2.32
CA VAL A 190 15.44 7.23 -1.60
C VAL A 190 14.41 6.72 -2.61
N ILE A 191 14.30 5.39 -2.73
CA ILE A 191 13.46 4.73 -3.72
C ILE A 191 12.25 4.10 -3.02
N PRO A 192 11.02 4.21 -3.54
CA PRO A 192 10.71 4.68 -4.90
C PRO A 192 10.21 6.12 -5.01
N PHE A 193 9.98 6.83 -3.90
CA PHE A 193 9.29 8.13 -3.92
C PHE A 193 10.20 9.35 -3.67
N GLY A 194 11.47 9.16 -3.32
CA GLY A 194 12.38 10.26 -3.01
C GLY A 194 12.08 10.97 -1.68
N VAL A 195 10.99 10.64 -0.98
CA VAL A 195 10.59 11.31 0.26
C VAL A 195 11.52 10.91 1.40
N VAL A 196 12.16 11.89 2.03
CA VAL A 196 12.96 11.72 3.25
C VAL A 196 12.13 12.11 4.48
N LYS A 197 11.34 13.17 4.36
CA LYS A 197 10.47 13.66 5.42
C LYS A 197 9.28 14.40 4.82
N LEU A 198 8.14 14.29 5.47
CA LEU A 198 6.92 15.05 5.19
C LEU A 198 6.31 15.47 6.52
N VAL A 199 5.93 16.73 6.66
CA VAL A 199 5.22 17.25 7.84
C VAL A 199 4.01 18.05 7.40
N SER A 200 2.85 17.79 8.01
CA SER A 200 1.60 18.54 7.81
C SER A 200 0.88 18.69 9.14
N GLY A 201 1.00 19.86 9.77
CA GLY A 201 0.44 20.09 11.10
C GLY A 201 1.01 19.10 12.14
N ALA A 202 0.15 18.25 12.69
CA ALA A 202 0.53 17.20 13.65
C ALA A 202 0.93 15.86 12.99
N GLU A 203 0.72 15.74 11.68
CA GLU A 203 1.00 14.53 10.92
C GLU A 203 2.43 14.55 10.37
N GLN A 204 3.06 13.38 10.31
CA GLN A 204 4.41 13.27 9.75
C GLN A 204 4.70 11.90 9.12
N VAL A 205 5.54 11.93 8.09
CA VAL A 205 6.23 10.76 7.52
C VAL A 205 7.72 11.01 7.63
N VAL A 206 8.46 10.10 8.24
CA VAL A 206 9.91 10.25 8.44
C VAL A 206 10.62 8.99 7.97
N LEU A 207 11.59 9.14 7.07
CA LEU A 207 12.42 8.03 6.62
C LEU A 207 13.26 7.50 7.78
N LYS A 208 13.14 6.20 8.06
CA LYS A 208 13.93 5.48 9.06
C LYS A 208 15.19 4.90 8.44
N ASP A 209 15.04 4.26 7.28
CA ASP A 209 16.13 3.60 6.57
C ASP A 209 15.78 3.44 5.08
N PHE A 210 16.79 3.20 4.24
CA PHE A 210 16.61 2.96 2.80
C PHE A 210 17.78 2.16 2.25
N GLY A 211 17.59 1.53 1.09
CA GLY A 211 18.70 0.80 0.53
C GLY A 211 18.43 0.08 -0.78
N LYS A 212 19.28 -0.91 -1.01
CA LYS A 212 19.32 -1.75 -2.20
C LYS A 212 19.15 -3.22 -1.83
N ARG A 213 18.88 -4.05 -2.83
CA ARG A 213 18.71 -5.51 -2.73
C ARG A 213 17.46 -5.93 -1.95
N ALA A 214 16.37 -5.19 -2.10
CA ALA A 214 15.04 -5.61 -1.69
C ALA A 214 14.74 -7.02 -2.23
N LYS A 215 14.07 -7.82 -1.42
CA LYS A 215 13.63 -9.19 -1.77
C LYS A 215 12.16 -9.31 -1.46
N ALA A 216 11.42 -10.03 -2.30
CA ALA A 216 10.02 -10.33 -2.05
C ALA A 216 9.83 -11.07 -0.71
N GLU A 217 8.93 -10.54 0.10
CA GLU A 217 8.42 -11.20 1.31
C GLU A 217 7.20 -12.06 0.96
N LEU A 218 6.39 -11.61 0.01
CA LEU A 218 5.23 -12.35 -0.48
C LEU A 218 5.72 -13.49 -1.39
N LYS A 219 5.46 -14.74 -0.98
CA LYS A 219 5.95 -15.96 -1.67
C LYS A 219 4.85 -17.01 -1.81
N GLY A 220 5.01 -17.86 -2.81
CA GLY A 220 4.19 -19.04 -3.04
C GLY A 220 3.45 -19.00 -4.37
N PRO A 221 2.67 -20.05 -4.70
CA PRO A 221 1.71 -19.95 -5.78
C PRO A 221 0.64 -18.91 -5.41
N PHE A 222 0.28 -18.06 -6.36
CA PHE A 222 -0.80 -17.09 -6.20
C PHE A 222 -2.06 -17.63 -6.87
N THR A 223 -3.15 -17.71 -6.11
CA THR A 223 -4.45 -18.15 -6.63
C THR A 223 -5.14 -16.96 -7.30
N PRO A 224 -5.45 -17.04 -8.61
CA PRO A 224 -6.21 -15.98 -9.28
C PRO A 224 -7.60 -15.84 -8.66
N LEU A 225 -7.98 -14.62 -8.29
CA LEU A 225 -9.34 -14.28 -7.94
C LEU A 225 -10.12 -14.05 -9.23
N VAL A 226 -11.14 -14.86 -9.47
CA VAL A 226 -12.05 -14.71 -10.61
C VAL A 226 -13.44 -14.35 -10.09
N VAL A 227 -13.92 -13.15 -10.42
CA VAL A 227 -15.26 -12.70 -10.08
C VAL A 227 -16.20 -13.04 -11.24
N GLN A 228 -17.12 -13.98 -11.03
CA GLN A 228 -18.13 -14.39 -12.02
C GLN A 228 -19.13 -13.28 -12.33
#